data_AF-A0A4Y3QPM1-F1
#
_entry.id   AF-A0A4Y3QPM1-F1
#
_cell.length_a   1.000
_cell.length_b   1.000
_cell.length_c   1.000
_cell.angle_alpha   90.00
_cell.angle_beta   90.00
_cell.angle_gamma   90.00
#
_symmetry.space_group_name_H-M   'P 1'
#
loop_
_entity.id
_entity.type
_entity.pdbx_description
1 polymer ?
#
loop_
_entity_poly.entity_id
_entity_poly.type
_entity_poly.pdbx_seq_one_letter_code
_entity_poly.pdbx_strand_id
1 'polypeptide(L)'
;MSGRLDVQLGSLADHAQNLDAQAAQLESVATQLQTAIAALNAQTSGEATDAAVSSSTRAMIETRARAARLSRNAATIRTLADVYESCDLAGARALGE
;
A
#
# COMPACT_ATOMS: atom_id res chain seq x y z
N MET A 1 13.36 28.11 -22.43
CA MET A 1 13.69 27.52 -21.12
C MET A 1 12.78 26.32 -20.93
N SER A 2 13.25 25.12 -21.24
CA SER A 2 12.48 23.90 -20.99
C SER A 2 12.48 23.69 -19.48
N GLY A 3 11.33 23.86 -18.83
CA GLY A 3 11.18 23.59 -17.41
C GLY A 3 11.42 22.10 -17.20
N ARG A 4 12.64 21.72 -16.81
CA ARG A 4 12.90 20.39 -16.30
C ARG A 4 11.97 20.24 -15.10
N LEU A 5 10.98 19.36 -15.25
CA LEU A 5 10.23 18.83 -14.13
C LEU A 5 11.28 18.12 -13.27
N ASP A 6 11.80 18.83 -12.27
CA ASP A 6 12.79 18.34 -11.31
C ASP A 6 12.09 17.39 -10.34
N VAL A 7 11.54 16.30 -10.90
CA VAL A 7 10.96 15.21 -10.15
C VAL A 7 12.15 14.46 -9.58
N GLN A 8 12.34 14.57 -8.26
CA GLN A 8 13.31 13.76 -7.54
C GLN A 8 12.85 12.31 -7.58
N LEU A 9 13.18 11.58 -8.66
CA LEU A 9 12.80 10.19 -8.89
C LEU A 9 13.18 9.29 -7.70
N GLY A 10 14.31 9.58 -7.04
CA GLY A 10 14.71 8.91 -5.79
C GLY A 10 13.67 9.06 -4.67
N SER A 11 13.12 10.27 -4.48
CA SER A 11 12.07 10.53 -3.49
C SER A 11 10.77 9.79 -3.80
N LEU A 12 10.41 9.63 -5.10
CA LEU A 12 9.25 8.84 -5.51
C LEU A 12 9.47 7.34 -5.25
N ALA A 13 10.66 6.82 -5.57
CA ALA A 13 11.00 5.43 -5.32
C ALA A 13 10.98 5.10 -3.82
N ASP A 14 11.57 5.98 -2.99
CA ASP A 14 11.56 5.85 -1.53
C ASP A 14 10.13 5.92 -0.97
N HIS A 15 9.29 6.81 -1.52
CA HIS A 15 7.88 6.90 -1.13
C HIS A 15 7.10 5.62 -1.47
N ALA A 16 7.29 5.07 -2.67
CA ALA A 16 6.68 3.80 -3.07
C ALA A 16 7.14 2.63 -2.18
N GLN A 17 8.43 2.56 -1.83
CA GLN A 17 8.95 1.54 -0.91
C GLN A 17 8.33 1.68 0.50
N ASN A 18 8.19 2.90 1.01
CA ASN A 18 7.57 3.12 2.32
C ASN A 18 6.09 2.70 2.32
N LEU A 19 5.35 2.99 1.25
CA LEU A 19 3.96 2.56 1.12
C LEU A 19 3.82 1.03 1.09
N ASP A 20 4.72 0.32 0.41
CA ASP A 20 4.72 -1.15 0.42
C ASP A 20 5.11 -1.72 1.79
N ALA A 21 6.06 -1.10 2.50
CA ALA A 21 6.39 -1.49 3.86
C ALA A 21 5.19 -1.32 4.81
N GLN A 22 4.45 -0.21 4.70
CA GLN A 22 3.22 0.01 5.45
C GLN A 22 2.12 -0.99 5.07
N ALA A 23 1.98 -1.32 3.79
CA ALA A 23 1.04 -2.35 3.34
C ALA A 23 1.37 -3.73 3.95
N ALA A 24 2.64 -4.12 3.97
CA ALA A 24 3.10 -5.38 4.58
C ALA A 24 2.85 -5.42 6.09
N GLN A 25 3.06 -4.30 6.80
CA GLN A 25 2.74 -4.18 8.22
C GLN A 25 1.24 -4.36 8.48
N LEU A 26 0.39 -3.72 7.67
CA LEU A 26 -1.07 -3.88 7.80
C LEU A 26 -1.52 -5.32 7.51
N GLU A 27 -0.92 -6.00 6.54
CA GLU A 27 -1.24 -7.41 6.28
C GLU A 27 -0.83 -8.30 7.46
N SER A 28 0.33 -8.04 8.08
CA SER A 28 0.76 -8.74 9.29
C SER A 28 -0.24 -8.57 10.44
N VAL A 29 -0.73 -7.33 10.66
CA VAL A 29 -1.76 -7.04 11.66
C VAL A 29 -3.07 -7.76 11.31
N ALA A 30 -3.47 -7.79 10.04
CA ALA A 30 -4.66 -8.53 9.60
C ALA A 30 -4.54 -10.04 9.87
N THR A 31 -3.36 -10.64 9.67
CA THR A 31 -3.10 -12.04 10.02
C THR A 31 -3.20 -12.27 11.52
N GLN A 32 -2.63 -11.38 12.35
CA GLN A 32 -2.74 -11.48 13.81
C GLN A 32 -4.19 -11.38 14.29
N LEU A 33 -4.97 -10.46 13.71
CA LEU A 33 -6.41 -10.34 13.97
C LEU A 33 -7.16 -11.62 13.59
N GLN A 34 -6.83 -12.22 12.45
CA GLN A 34 -7.44 -13.49 12.02
C GLN A 34 -7.18 -14.61 13.03
N THR A 35 -5.96 -14.74 13.53
CA THR A 35 -5.61 -15.73 14.56
C THR A 35 -6.34 -15.46 15.88
N ALA A 36 -6.43 -14.20 16.30
CA ALA A 36 -7.13 -13.81 17.52
C ALA A 36 -8.65 -14.10 17.43
N ILE A 37 -9.28 -13.82 16.29
CA ILE A 37 -10.69 -14.15 16.04
C ILE A 37 -10.93 -15.65 16.12
N ALA A 38 -10.05 -16.46 15.52
CA ALA A 38 -10.15 -17.91 15.58
C ALA A 38 -10.02 -18.44 17.02
N ALA A 39 -9.08 -17.88 17.81
CA ALA A 39 -8.91 -18.24 19.21
C ALA A 39 -10.12 -17.84 20.07
N LEU A 40 -10.72 -16.67 19.82
CA LEU A 40 -11.92 -16.21 20.51
C LEU A 40 -13.11 -17.15 20.25
N ASN A 41 -13.36 -17.50 18.98
CA ASN A 41 -14.39 -18.46 18.59
C ASN A 41 -14.22 -19.85 19.22
N ALA A 42 -12.97 -20.26 19.47
CA ALA A 42 -12.69 -21.57 20.07
C ALA A 42 -12.94 -21.60 21.59
N GLN A 43 -12.89 -20.45 22.28
CA GLN A 43 -12.92 -20.39 23.74
C GLN A 43 -14.24 -19.86 24.32
N THR A 44 -15.01 -19.09 23.54
CA THR A 44 -16.21 -18.43 24.03
C THR A 44 -17.40 -18.63 23.08
N SER A 45 -18.61 -18.63 23.65
CA SER A 45 -19.86 -18.73 22.88
C SER A 45 -20.92 -17.78 23.45
N GLY A 46 -21.87 -17.37 22.61
CA GLY A 46 -22.97 -16.46 22.96
C GLY A 46 -22.93 -15.13 22.20
N GLU A 47 -24.06 -14.40 22.23
CA GLU A 47 -24.30 -13.21 21.39
C GLU A 47 -23.23 -12.11 21.53
N ALA A 48 -22.67 -11.93 22.74
CA ALA A 48 -21.60 -10.96 22.97
C ALA A 48 -20.29 -11.35 22.26
N THR A 49 -19.99 -12.66 22.18
CA THR A 49 -18.86 -13.20 21.42
C THR A 49 -19.09 -13.00 19.92
N ASP A 50 -20.30 -13.29 19.44
CA ASP A 50 -20.65 -13.14 18.02
C ASP A 50 -20.53 -11.68 17.55
N ALA A 51 -20.96 -10.74 18.38
CA ALA A 51 -20.81 -9.31 18.12
C ALA A 51 -19.31 -8.90 18.07
N ALA A 52 -18.49 -9.40 19.00
CA ALA A 52 -17.05 -9.13 19.03
C ALA A 52 -16.32 -9.72 17.81
N VAL A 53 -16.67 -10.94 17.42
CA VAL A 53 -16.14 -11.63 16.23
C VAL A 53 -16.54 -10.89 14.96
N SER A 54 -17.81 -10.47 14.85
CA SER A 54 -18.30 -9.69 13.72
C SER A 54 -17.60 -8.34 13.58
N SER A 55 -17.40 -7.62 14.69
CA SER A 55 -16.68 -6.35 14.72
C SER A 55 -15.21 -6.54 14.31
N SER A 56 -14.54 -7.53 14.90
CA SER A 56 -13.14 -7.83 14.62
C SER A 56 -12.92 -8.29 13.17
N THR A 57 -13.85 -9.07 12.62
CA THR A 57 -13.81 -9.48 11.21
C THR A 57 -13.95 -8.28 10.27
N ARG A 58 -14.85 -7.34 10.58
CA ARG A 58 -14.97 -6.08 9.82
C ARG A 58 -13.69 -5.25 9.86
N ALA A 59 -13.09 -5.11 11.04
CA ALA A 59 -11.81 -4.40 11.19
C ALA A 59 -10.66 -5.06 10.41
N MET A 60 -10.62 -6.40 10.37
CA MET A 60 -9.66 -7.16 9.56
C MET A 60 -9.86 -6.89 8.06
N ILE A 61 -11.10 -6.94 7.58
CA ILE A 61 -11.42 -6.67 6.16
C ILE A 61 -11.02 -5.24 5.78
N GLU A 62 -11.32 -4.26 6.63
CA GLU A 62 -10.94 -2.87 6.39
C GLU A 62 -9.42 -2.69 6.37
N THR A 63 -8.71 -3.34 7.28
CA THR A 63 -7.23 -3.33 7.34
C THR A 63 -6.64 -3.87 6.04
N ARG A 64 -7.13 -5.01 5.54
CA ARG A 64 -6.70 -5.57 4.24
C ARG A 64 -7.03 -4.65 3.07
N ALA A 65 -8.21 -4.03 3.07
CA ALA A 65 -8.59 -3.07 2.04
C ALA A 65 -7.66 -1.85 2.02
N ARG A 66 -7.22 -1.37 3.18
CA ARG A 66 -6.23 -0.30 3.31
C ARG A 66 -4.85 -0.74 2.81
N ALA A 67 -4.38 -1.93 3.19
CA ALA A 67 -3.12 -2.50 2.69
C ALA A 67 -3.10 -2.57 1.15
N ALA A 68 -4.19 -3.09 0.55
CA ALA A 68 -4.32 -3.16 -0.90
C ALA A 68 -4.34 -1.79 -1.59
N ARG A 69 -4.89 -0.74 -0.94
CA ARG A 69 -4.83 0.64 -1.44
C ARG A 69 -3.41 1.19 -1.42
N LEU A 70 -2.67 0.98 -0.34
CA LEU A 70 -1.27 1.43 -0.23
C LEU A 70 -0.40 0.79 -1.30
N SER A 71 -0.54 -0.53 -1.52
CA SER A 71 0.21 -1.23 -2.57
C SER A 71 -0.14 -0.73 -3.97
N ARG A 72 -1.43 -0.45 -4.26
CA ARG A 72 -1.82 0.19 -5.53
C ARG A 72 -1.22 1.59 -5.68
N ASN A 73 -1.18 2.38 -4.62
CA ASN A 73 -0.56 3.71 -4.67
C ASN A 73 0.93 3.60 -4.94
N ALA A 74 1.64 2.67 -4.30
CA ALA A 74 3.05 2.39 -4.56
C ALA A 74 3.30 2.02 -6.03
N ALA A 75 2.45 1.15 -6.60
CA ALA A 75 2.52 0.78 -8.01
C ALA A 75 2.32 1.99 -8.94
N THR A 76 1.32 2.84 -8.67
CA THR A 76 1.08 4.06 -9.45
C THR A 76 2.27 5.01 -9.39
N ILE A 77 2.89 5.18 -8.22
CA ILE A 77 4.07 6.05 -8.06
C ILE A 77 5.25 5.51 -8.87
N ARG A 78 5.48 4.20 -8.89
CA ARG A 78 6.51 3.58 -9.75
C ARG A 78 6.25 3.85 -11.22
N THR A 79 5.02 3.63 -11.68
CA THR A 79 4.65 3.91 -13.08
C THR A 79 4.86 5.37 -13.44
N LEU A 80 4.52 6.30 -12.54
CA LEU A 80 4.79 7.72 -12.75
C LEU A 80 6.30 8.00 -12.84
N ALA A 81 7.10 7.42 -11.95
CA ALA A 81 8.56 7.55 -11.99
C ALA A 81 9.15 7.05 -13.32
N ASP A 82 8.71 5.89 -13.80
CA ASP A 82 9.14 5.32 -15.09
C ASP A 82 8.77 6.24 -16.27
N VAL A 83 7.55 6.81 -16.26
CA VAL A 83 7.12 7.75 -17.31
C VAL A 83 8.00 9.00 -17.30
N TYR A 84 8.28 9.57 -16.13
CA TYR A 84 9.15 10.74 -16.01
C TYR A 84 10.57 10.46 -16.53
N GLU A 85 11.16 9.32 -16.17
CA GLU A 85 12.47 8.91 -16.68
C GLU A 85 12.46 8.74 -18.21
N SER A 86 11.41 8.12 -18.76
CA SER A 86 11.27 7.95 -20.22
C SER A 86 11.13 9.28 -20.97
N CYS A 87 10.40 10.24 -20.40
CA CYS A 87 10.21 11.57 -20.99
C CYS A 87 11.49 12.41 -20.89
N ASP A 88 12.23 12.35 -19.78
CA ASP A 88 13.53 13.04 -19.65
C ASP A 88 14.54 12.48 -20.66
N LEU A 89 14.61 11.15 -20.83
CA LEU A 89 15.47 10.51 -21.82
C LEU A 89 15.10 10.90 -23.26
N ALA A 90 13.80 10.93 -23.58
CA ALA A 90 13.32 11.32 -24.91
C ALA A 90 13.58 12.81 -25.20
N GLY A 91 13.38 13.67 -24.21
CA GLY A 91 13.68 15.11 -24.31
C GLY A 91 15.17 15.39 -24.48
N ALA A 92 16.03 14.67 -23.74
CA ALA A 92 17.48 14.77 -23.88
C ALA A 92 17.96 14.33 -25.28
N ARG A 93 17.34 13.31 -25.88
CA ARG A 93 17.62 12.89 -27.27
C ARG A 93 17.13 13.91 -28.30
N ALA A 94 15.95 14.49 -28.10
CA ALA A 94 15.39 15.48 -29.02
C ALA A 94 16.13 16.84 -29.00
N LEU A 95 16.85 17.14 -27.93
CA LEU A 95 17.68 18.35 -27.78
C LEU A 95 19.17 18.08 -28.10
N GLY A 96 19.51 16.82 -28.40
CA GLY A 96 20.85 16.32 -28.68
C GLY A 96 20.98 15.75 -30.09
N GLU A 97 20.40 16.44 -31.07
CA GLU A 97 20.93 16.62 -32.43
C GLU A 97 21.02 18.12 -32.72
#